data_AF-A0A7V7WGC3-F1
#
_entry.id   AF-A0A7V7WGC3-F1
#
_cell.length_a   1.000
_cell.length_b   1.000
_cell.length_c   1.000
_cell.angle_alpha   90.00
_cell.angle_beta   90.00
_cell.angle_gamma   90.00
#
_symmetry.space_group_name_H-M   'P 1'
#
loop_
_entity.id
_entity.type
_entity.pdbx_description
1 polymer ?
#
loop_
_entity_poly.entity_id
_entity_poly.type
_entity_poly.pdbx_seq_one_letter_code
_entity_poly.pdbx_strand_id
1 'polypeptide(L)'
;MNSNPDRPVAELIEAVLTHARAKLPPEEFARVEPFVVAYYAQVDAEDLLDRDVADLYGAALSHWQFLQRFQSGKPKIRVYNPRADEHGWQSSHTIVEIVNDDMPFLVDSVGMEVNRHGLALHLIIHPVIRARRDTSGQLLEFFGNGETAPEATFQSVIHVEVGRQTKPEKLEALQQDLLRILSDVRSVVDDWRAMTNAMNATIAGVAHSQLHGVVEARHFLEWLVDNHFTFLGYREYDLIQ
;
A
#
# COMPACT_ATOMS: atom_id res chain seq x y z
N MET A 1 -5.57 -27.83 -23.11
CA MET A 1 -5.04 -28.27 -21.80
C MET A 1 -5.20 -27.10 -20.85
N ASN A 2 -6.28 -27.10 -20.06
CA ASN A 2 -6.47 -26.10 -19.00
C ASN A 2 -5.63 -26.53 -17.81
N SER A 3 -4.36 -26.14 -17.82
CA SER A 3 -3.52 -26.21 -16.62
C SER A 3 -4.06 -25.16 -15.66
N ASN A 4 -4.49 -25.55 -14.46
CA ASN A 4 -4.85 -24.58 -13.43
C ASN A 4 -3.57 -23.80 -13.03
N PRO A 5 -3.45 -22.49 -13.31
CA PRO A 5 -2.25 -21.70 -12.98
C PRO A 5 -1.95 -21.66 -11.48
N ASP A 6 -2.94 -21.97 -10.63
CA ASP A 6 -2.77 -22.00 -9.17
C ASP A 6 -1.77 -23.05 -8.69
N ARG A 7 -1.65 -24.18 -9.40
CA ARG A 7 -0.79 -25.29 -8.96
C ARG A 7 0.71 -24.96 -9.14
N PRO A 8 1.17 -24.50 -10.32
CA PRO A 8 2.55 -24.04 -10.49
C PRO A 8 2.95 -22.93 -9.50
N VAL A 9 2.05 -21.99 -9.21
CA VAL A 9 2.31 -20.92 -8.23
C VAL A 9 2.47 -21.50 -6.82
N ALA A 10 1.59 -22.41 -6.40
CA ALA A 10 1.71 -23.06 -5.10
C ALA A 10 3.04 -23.84 -4.95
N GLU A 11 3.45 -24.58 -5.99
CA GLU A 11 4.73 -25.30 -6.02
C GLU A 11 5.93 -24.33 -5.95
N LEU A 12 5.84 -23.17 -6.60
CA LEU A 12 6.87 -22.12 -6.53
C LEU A 12 6.96 -21.50 -5.14
N ILE A 13 5.83 -21.16 -4.51
CA ILE A 13 5.82 -20.63 -3.13
C ILE A 13 6.35 -21.67 -2.14
N GLU A 14 6.02 -22.95 -2.31
CA GLU A 14 6.61 -24.03 -1.51
C GLU A 14 8.13 -24.11 -1.67
N ALA A 15 8.66 -23.91 -2.89
CA ALA A 15 10.10 -23.85 -3.14
C ALA A 15 10.75 -22.64 -2.44
N VAL A 16 10.11 -21.46 -2.45
CA VAL A 16 10.56 -20.27 -1.69
C VAL A 16 10.60 -20.55 -0.19
N LEU A 17 9.56 -21.19 0.37
CA LEU A 17 9.50 -21.56 1.78
C LEU A 17 10.57 -22.60 2.15
N THR A 18 10.81 -23.58 1.28
CA THR A 18 11.88 -24.57 1.46
C THR A 18 13.26 -23.90 1.49
N HIS A 19 13.50 -22.96 0.57
CA HIS A 19 14.73 -22.17 0.54
C HIS A 19 14.89 -21.29 1.79
N ALA A 20 13.81 -20.68 2.27
CA ALA A 20 13.80 -19.91 3.51
C ALA A 20 14.13 -20.78 4.73
N ARG A 21 13.51 -21.96 4.85
CA ARG A 21 13.73 -22.92 5.94
C ARG A 21 15.18 -23.39 6.02
N ALA A 22 15.86 -23.52 4.89
CA ALA A 22 17.26 -23.91 4.84
C ALA A 22 18.23 -22.80 5.30
N LYS A 23 17.80 -21.53 5.25
CA LYS A 23 18.64 -20.36 5.54
C LYS A 23 18.36 -19.70 6.90
N LEU A 24 17.15 -19.81 7.42
CA LEU A 24 16.72 -19.14 8.63
C LEU A 24 16.73 -20.07 9.85
N PRO A 25 17.06 -19.57 11.04
CA PRO A 25 16.81 -20.30 12.29
C PRO A 25 15.32 -20.68 12.43
N PRO A 26 14.98 -21.82 13.08
CA PRO A 26 13.59 -22.27 13.19
C PRO A 26 12.61 -21.24 13.77
N GLU A 27 13.03 -20.48 14.77
CA GLU A 27 12.20 -19.44 15.40
C GLU A 27 11.92 -18.25 14.45
N GLU A 28 12.90 -17.89 13.62
CA GLU A 28 12.74 -16.83 12.62
C GLU A 28 11.89 -17.32 11.45
N PHE A 29 12.13 -18.54 10.97
CA PHE A 29 11.33 -19.15 9.91
C PHE A 29 9.86 -19.22 10.27
N ALA A 30 9.51 -19.61 11.51
CA ALA A 30 8.13 -19.66 11.98
C ALA A 30 7.39 -18.31 11.90
N ARG A 31 8.12 -17.18 11.94
CA ARG A 31 7.55 -15.83 11.78
C ARG A 31 7.49 -15.39 10.32
N VAL A 32 8.47 -15.80 9.52
CA VAL A 32 8.61 -15.41 8.10
C VAL A 32 7.68 -16.22 7.19
N GLU A 33 7.48 -17.50 7.46
CA GLU A 33 6.63 -18.40 6.66
C GLU A 33 5.21 -17.84 6.41
N PRO A 34 4.42 -17.45 7.43
CA PRO A 34 3.08 -16.93 7.20
C PRO A 34 3.10 -15.58 6.47
N PHE A 35 4.16 -14.79 6.63
CA PHE A 35 4.34 -13.55 5.87
C PHE A 35 4.60 -13.81 4.39
N VAL A 36 5.52 -14.72 4.03
CA VAL A 36 5.83 -15.04 2.63
C VAL A 36 4.59 -15.56 1.89
N VAL A 37 3.79 -16.39 2.56
CA VAL A 37 2.50 -16.86 2.01
C VAL A 37 1.56 -15.69 1.76
N ALA A 38 1.36 -14.80 2.74
CA ALA A 38 0.51 -13.63 2.56
C ALA A 38 1.03 -12.66 1.49
N TYR A 39 2.36 -12.52 1.40
CA TYR A 39 3.04 -11.59 0.50
C TYR A 39 2.73 -11.86 -0.97
N TYR A 40 2.71 -13.14 -1.36
CA TYR A 40 2.48 -13.54 -2.74
C TYR A 40 1.05 -14.01 -3.03
N ALA A 41 0.16 -14.02 -2.04
CA ALA A 41 -1.19 -14.60 -2.16
C ALA A 41 -2.09 -13.94 -3.20
N GLN A 42 -1.85 -12.68 -3.54
CA GLN A 42 -2.67 -11.89 -4.48
C GLN A 42 -1.88 -11.40 -5.69
N VAL A 43 -0.69 -11.95 -5.92
CA VAL A 43 0.13 -11.61 -7.08
C VAL A 43 -0.27 -12.51 -8.26
N ASP A 44 -0.34 -11.91 -9.45
CA ASP A 44 -0.70 -12.65 -10.65
C ASP A 44 0.33 -13.75 -10.94
N ALA A 45 -0.16 -14.91 -11.37
CA ALA A 45 0.69 -16.09 -11.60
C ALA A 45 1.81 -15.81 -12.60
N GLU A 46 1.51 -15.07 -13.67
CA GLU A 46 2.47 -14.72 -14.72
C GLU A 46 3.63 -13.88 -14.18
N ASP A 47 3.38 -12.99 -13.21
CA ASP A 47 4.40 -12.16 -12.58
C ASP A 47 5.35 -12.96 -11.67
N LEU A 48 4.92 -14.13 -11.18
CA LEU A 48 5.71 -14.99 -10.29
C LEU A 48 6.46 -16.09 -11.04
N LEU A 49 5.82 -16.74 -12.01
CA LEU A 49 6.33 -17.97 -12.62
C LEU A 49 7.62 -17.77 -13.44
N ASP A 50 7.88 -16.55 -13.91
CA ASP A 50 9.10 -16.19 -14.63
C ASP A 50 10.26 -15.79 -13.70
N ARG A 51 10.10 -15.92 -12.37
CA ARG A 51 11.07 -15.45 -11.37
C ARG A 51 11.80 -16.60 -10.68
N ASP A 52 13.06 -16.33 -10.36
CA ASP A 52 13.89 -17.25 -9.59
C ASP A 52 13.48 -17.29 -8.11
N VAL A 53 13.45 -18.49 -7.54
CA VAL A 53 13.15 -18.75 -6.12
C VAL A 53 14.02 -17.89 -5.19
N ALA A 54 15.29 -17.70 -5.53
CA ALA A 54 16.23 -16.93 -4.71
C ALA A 54 15.88 -15.44 -4.67
N ASP A 55 15.39 -14.88 -5.77
CA ASP A 55 15.01 -13.46 -5.87
C ASP A 55 13.67 -13.20 -5.20
N LEU A 56 12.70 -14.11 -5.36
CA LEU A 56 11.42 -14.05 -4.62
C LEU A 56 11.63 -14.14 -3.10
N TYR A 57 12.50 -15.05 -2.66
CA TYR A 57 12.91 -15.13 -1.26
C TYR A 57 13.58 -13.83 -0.80
N GLY A 58 14.51 -13.30 -1.61
CA GLY A 58 15.25 -12.07 -1.32
C GLY A 58 14.33 -10.87 -1.14
N ALA A 59 13.40 -10.65 -2.07
CA ALA A 59 12.43 -9.56 -2.02
C ALA A 59 11.54 -9.65 -0.76
N ALA A 60 10.93 -10.81 -0.52
CA ALA A 60 10.05 -11.00 0.64
C ALA A 60 10.82 -10.83 1.96
N LEU A 61 12.02 -11.40 2.08
CA LEU A 61 12.81 -11.26 3.31
C LEU A 61 13.29 -9.82 3.53
N SER A 62 13.68 -9.12 2.46
CA SER A 62 14.08 -7.71 2.56
C SER A 62 12.94 -6.86 3.10
N HIS A 63 11.73 -7.05 2.56
CA HIS A 63 10.56 -6.31 3.00
C HIS A 63 10.11 -6.72 4.41
N TRP A 64 10.23 -8.02 4.77
CA TRP A 64 10.01 -8.52 6.13
C TRP A 64 10.93 -7.85 7.17
N GLN A 65 12.21 -7.67 6.83
CA GLN A 65 13.16 -6.96 7.67
C GLN A 65 12.81 -5.47 7.76
N PHE A 66 12.45 -4.86 6.63
CA PHE A 66 12.05 -3.47 6.57
C PHE A 66 10.80 -3.18 7.42
N LEU A 67 9.81 -4.07 7.42
CA LEU A 67 8.59 -3.89 8.20
C LEU A 67 8.76 -4.17 9.70
N GLN A 68 9.90 -4.69 10.18
CA GLN A 68 10.09 -5.00 11.60
C GLN A 68 9.86 -3.76 12.49
N ARG A 69 10.18 -2.56 12.00
CA ARG A 69 9.93 -1.31 12.72
C ARG A 69 9.09 -0.36 11.89
N PHE A 70 7.92 0.02 12.40
CA PHE A 70 7.00 0.96 11.75
C PHE A 70 6.19 1.72 12.81
N GLN A 71 5.99 3.02 12.60
CA GLN A 71 5.18 3.88 13.46
C GLN A 71 3.94 4.33 12.71
N SER A 72 2.76 4.00 13.25
CA SER A 72 1.47 4.43 12.69
C SER A 72 1.41 5.96 12.55
N GLY A 73 0.71 6.41 11.50
CA GLY A 73 0.58 7.81 11.11
C GLY A 73 1.71 8.33 10.20
N LYS A 74 2.82 7.60 10.06
CA LYS A 74 3.97 8.02 9.24
C LYS A 74 4.35 6.94 8.24
N PRO A 75 4.16 7.15 6.91
CA PRO A 75 4.60 6.18 5.92
C PRO A 75 6.11 5.95 6.04
N LYS A 76 6.51 4.69 5.96
CA LYS A 76 7.92 4.30 5.93
C LYS A 76 8.23 3.84 4.51
N ILE A 77 9.13 4.55 3.83
CA ILE A 77 9.47 4.28 2.42
C ILE A 77 10.98 4.12 2.28
N ARG A 78 11.40 3.19 1.42
CA ARG A 78 12.76 3.17 0.87
C ARG A 78 12.71 2.94 -0.64
N VAL A 79 13.60 3.61 -1.37
CA VAL A 79 13.78 3.46 -2.81
C VAL A 79 15.23 3.11 -3.10
N TYR A 80 15.48 1.95 -3.70
CA TYR A 80 16.86 1.45 -3.86
C TYR A 80 17.00 0.43 -5.00
N ASN A 81 18.24 0.14 -5.37
CA ASN A 81 18.57 -0.96 -6.26
C ASN A 81 19.19 -2.09 -5.43
N PRO A 82 18.52 -3.25 -5.27
CA PRO A 82 19.07 -4.37 -4.52
C PRO A 82 20.39 -4.85 -5.12
N ARG A 83 21.35 -5.14 -4.24
CA ARG A 83 22.66 -5.66 -4.59
C ARG A 83 22.98 -6.85 -3.70
N ALA A 84 23.50 -7.92 -4.27
CA ALA A 84 23.77 -9.16 -3.55
C ALA A 84 24.76 -8.99 -2.38
N ASP A 85 25.75 -8.09 -2.53
CA ASP A 85 26.78 -7.80 -1.52
C ASP A 85 26.26 -7.01 -0.32
N GLU A 86 25.28 -6.13 -0.52
CA GLU A 86 24.75 -5.23 0.51
C GLU A 86 23.42 -5.71 1.10
N HIS A 87 22.55 -6.26 0.25
CA HIS A 87 21.16 -6.59 0.59
C HIS A 87 20.90 -8.10 0.65
N GLY A 88 21.86 -8.93 0.20
CA GLY A 88 21.69 -10.39 0.12
C GLY A 88 20.81 -10.88 -1.03
N TRP A 89 20.38 -9.98 -1.91
CA TRP A 89 19.61 -10.28 -3.12
C TRP A 89 19.81 -9.18 -4.18
N GLN A 90 19.38 -9.44 -5.42
CA GLN A 90 19.52 -8.49 -6.52
C GLN A 90 18.24 -8.39 -7.35
N SER A 91 18.10 -7.29 -8.07
CA SER A 91 17.04 -7.12 -9.07
C SER A 91 17.56 -6.27 -10.24
N SER A 92 17.00 -6.52 -11.43
CA SER A 92 17.19 -5.65 -12.60
C SER A 92 16.38 -4.35 -12.49
N HIS A 93 15.46 -4.25 -11.53
CA HIS A 93 14.59 -3.09 -11.30
C HIS A 93 15.08 -2.24 -10.13
N THR A 94 14.56 -1.00 -10.08
CA THR A 94 14.56 -0.22 -8.84
C THR A 94 13.36 -0.65 -8.02
N ILE A 95 13.57 -0.81 -6.72
CA ILE A 95 12.56 -1.27 -5.77
C ILE A 95 12.12 -0.10 -4.91
N VAL A 96 10.80 0.06 -4.79
CA VAL A 96 10.17 0.89 -3.77
C VAL A 96 9.49 -0.04 -2.79
N GLU A 97 9.84 0.07 -1.51
CA GLU A 97 9.12 -0.63 -0.44
C GLU A 97 8.49 0.38 0.51
N ILE A 98 7.23 0.12 0.85
CA ILE A 98 6.40 1.01 1.66
C ILE A 98 5.73 0.17 2.76
N VAL A 99 5.81 0.67 3.98
CA VAL A 99 4.94 0.24 5.08
C VAL A 99 4.13 1.44 5.52
N ASN A 100 2.81 1.31 5.50
CA ASN A 100 1.87 2.36 5.90
C ASN A 100 0.69 1.75 6.66
N ASP A 101 -0.06 2.57 7.41
CA ASP A 101 -1.38 2.15 7.88
C ASP A 101 -2.27 1.82 6.69
N ASP A 102 -3.14 0.84 6.83
CA ASP A 102 -4.07 0.53 5.75
C ASP A 102 -5.12 1.64 5.59
N MET A 103 -5.27 2.14 4.36
CA MET A 103 -6.25 3.17 4.00
C MET A 103 -6.57 3.14 2.50
N PRO A 104 -7.72 3.70 2.06
CA PRO A 104 -8.07 3.75 0.64
C PRO A 104 -7.06 4.51 -0.23
N PHE A 105 -7.07 4.23 -1.53
CA PHE A 105 -6.30 4.93 -2.59
C PHE A 105 -4.77 4.76 -2.57
N LEU A 106 -4.22 3.91 -1.70
CA LEU A 106 -2.77 3.71 -1.59
C LEU A 106 -2.13 3.23 -2.89
N VAL A 107 -2.59 2.10 -3.44
CA VAL A 107 -2.01 1.49 -4.65
C VAL A 107 -2.10 2.42 -5.85
N ASP A 108 -3.30 2.98 -6.10
CA ASP A 108 -3.54 3.89 -7.21
C ASP A 108 -2.64 5.13 -7.12
N SER A 109 -2.53 5.74 -5.94
CA SER A 109 -1.71 6.94 -5.73
C SER A 109 -0.22 6.66 -5.91
N VAL A 110 0.27 5.52 -5.40
CA VAL A 110 1.66 5.10 -5.60
C VAL A 110 1.95 4.85 -7.09
N GLY A 111 1.06 4.13 -7.79
CA GLY A 111 1.19 3.89 -9.23
C GLY A 111 1.17 5.18 -10.04
N MET A 112 0.30 6.12 -9.71
CA MET A 112 0.21 7.43 -10.36
C MET A 112 1.48 8.28 -10.13
N GLU A 113 2.03 8.31 -8.92
CA GLU A 113 3.27 9.06 -8.64
C GLU A 113 4.47 8.42 -9.36
N VAL A 114 4.59 7.09 -9.36
CA VAL A 114 5.60 6.37 -10.16
C VAL A 114 5.48 6.73 -11.64
N ASN A 115 4.27 6.75 -12.19
CA ASN A 115 4.03 7.11 -13.59
C ASN A 115 4.39 8.58 -13.87
N ARG A 116 4.09 9.50 -12.94
CA ARG A 116 4.45 10.93 -13.02
C ARG A 116 5.97 11.15 -13.09
N HIS A 117 6.76 10.27 -12.48
CA HIS A 117 8.22 10.25 -12.64
C HIS A 117 8.70 9.70 -13.99
N GLY A 118 7.78 9.28 -14.88
CA GLY A 118 8.07 8.70 -16.18
C GLY A 118 8.58 7.25 -16.10
N LEU A 119 8.30 6.56 -15.00
CA LEU A 119 8.77 5.20 -14.76
C LEU A 119 7.70 4.18 -15.16
N ALA A 120 8.13 3.16 -15.89
CA ALA A 120 7.29 1.99 -16.13
C ALA A 120 7.15 1.20 -14.82
N LEU A 121 5.90 0.87 -14.48
CA LEU A 121 5.55 0.00 -13.38
C LEU A 121 5.61 -1.46 -13.85
N HIS A 122 6.48 -2.27 -13.24
CA HIS A 122 6.70 -3.66 -13.63
C HIS A 122 6.00 -4.67 -12.73
N LEU A 123 5.83 -4.35 -11.44
CA LEU A 123 5.16 -5.21 -10.48
C LEU A 123 4.68 -4.37 -9.30
N ILE A 124 3.49 -4.69 -8.77
CA ILE A 124 3.04 -4.27 -7.45
C ILE A 124 2.67 -5.51 -6.65
N ILE A 125 3.22 -5.61 -5.45
CA ILE A 125 2.81 -6.57 -4.43
C ILE A 125 2.25 -5.76 -3.27
N HIS A 126 1.02 -6.02 -2.85
CA HIS A 126 0.35 -5.27 -1.78
C HIS A 126 -0.48 -6.17 -0.86
N PRO A 127 0.14 -7.01 -0.02
CA PRO A 127 -0.57 -7.59 1.10
C PRO A 127 -0.98 -6.52 2.11
N VAL A 128 -2.25 -6.57 2.52
CA VAL A 128 -2.70 -5.93 3.75
C VAL A 128 -2.50 -6.92 4.89
N ILE A 129 -1.64 -6.57 5.84
CA ILE A 129 -1.28 -7.43 6.97
C ILE A 129 -1.92 -6.94 8.26
N ARG A 130 -2.11 -7.85 9.20
CA ARG A 130 -2.48 -7.51 10.58
C ARG A 130 -1.27 -7.66 11.47
N ALA A 131 -0.94 -6.61 12.23
CA ALA A 131 0.24 -6.63 13.08
C ALA A 131 -0.02 -5.96 14.44
N ARG A 132 0.60 -6.53 15.49
CA ARG A 132 0.74 -5.89 16.80
C ARG A 132 2.17 -5.40 16.96
N ARG A 133 2.32 -4.16 17.40
CA ARG A 133 3.62 -3.49 17.61
C ARG A 133 3.71 -2.93 19.01
N ASP A 134 4.93 -2.78 19.52
CA ASP A 134 5.18 -2.07 20.76
C ASP A 134 5.17 -0.54 20.56
N THR A 135 5.39 0.21 21.64
CA THR A 135 5.42 1.68 21.62
C THR A 135 6.59 2.27 20.83
N SER A 136 7.63 1.48 20.53
CA SER A 136 8.77 1.88 19.70
C SER A 136 8.55 1.60 18.20
N GLY A 137 7.42 0.96 17.87
CA GLY A 137 7.05 0.52 16.52
C GLY A 137 7.60 -0.87 16.14
N GLN A 138 8.23 -1.58 17.08
CA GLN A 138 8.78 -2.90 16.84
C GLN A 138 7.65 -3.93 16.69
N LEU A 139 7.75 -4.78 15.67
CA LEU A 139 6.81 -5.87 15.44
C LEU A 139 6.90 -6.90 16.56
N LEU A 140 5.79 -7.07 17.28
CA LEU A 140 5.61 -8.11 18.28
C LEU A 140 5.02 -9.36 17.63
N GLU A 141 3.95 -9.19 16.85
CA GLU A 141 3.19 -10.29 16.28
C GLU A 141 2.61 -9.94 14.91
N PHE A 142 2.64 -10.92 14.01
CA PHE A 142 2.02 -10.89 12.69
C PHE A 142 0.88 -11.91 12.71
N PHE A 143 -0.29 -11.52 12.23
CA PHE A 143 -1.45 -12.40 12.16
C PHE A 143 -1.74 -12.73 10.70
N GLY A 144 -1.81 -14.04 10.40
CA GLY A 144 -2.17 -14.51 9.07
C GLY A 144 -3.63 -14.19 8.70
N ASN A 145 -3.96 -14.42 7.44
CA ASN A 145 -5.33 -14.23 6.96
C ASN A 145 -6.33 -15.11 7.75
N GLY A 146 -7.39 -14.49 8.28
CA GLY A 146 -8.45 -15.17 9.03
C GLY A 146 -8.28 -15.21 10.55
N GLU A 147 -7.12 -14.80 11.09
CA GLU A 147 -6.92 -14.71 12.53
C GLU A 147 -7.54 -13.43 13.11
N THR A 148 -8.31 -13.56 14.19
CA THR A 148 -8.90 -12.41 14.90
C THR A 148 -7.96 -11.91 16.00
N ALA A 149 -7.44 -10.69 15.84
CA ALA A 149 -6.65 -9.99 16.84
C ALA A 149 -7.20 -8.57 17.05
N PRO A 150 -8.00 -8.33 18.11
CA PRO A 150 -8.66 -7.04 18.35
C PRO A 150 -7.69 -5.86 18.49
N GLU A 151 -6.50 -6.10 19.02
CA GLU A 151 -5.46 -5.09 19.19
C GLU A 151 -4.48 -4.98 18.01
N ALA A 152 -4.70 -5.76 16.93
CA ALA A 152 -3.88 -5.67 15.73
C ALA A 152 -4.39 -4.55 14.82
N THR A 153 -3.44 -3.84 14.21
CA THR A 153 -3.73 -2.80 13.21
C THR A 153 -3.50 -3.36 11.81
N PHE A 154 -4.32 -2.92 10.86
CA PHE A 154 -4.11 -3.21 9.45
C PHE A 154 -3.00 -2.32 8.90
N GLN A 155 -2.05 -2.92 8.21
CA GLN A 155 -0.91 -2.25 7.61
C GLN A 155 -0.78 -2.69 6.16
N SER A 156 -0.65 -1.71 5.28
CA SER A 156 -0.34 -1.91 3.87
C SER A 156 1.16 -2.07 3.70
N VAL A 157 1.59 -3.21 3.16
CA VAL A 157 2.99 -3.52 2.85
C VAL A 157 3.12 -3.57 1.33
N ILE A 158 3.61 -2.50 0.72
CA ILE A 158 3.61 -2.30 -0.74
C ILE A 158 5.02 -2.41 -1.28
N HIS A 159 5.26 -3.35 -2.17
CA HIS A 159 6.49 -3.49 -2.94
C HIS A 159 6.21 -3.17 -4.40
N VAL A 160 7.01 -2.29 -4.96
CA VAL A 160 6.87 -1.81 -6.32
C VAL A 160 8.19 -2.00 -7.06
N GLU A 161 8.13 -2.61 -8.24
CA GLU A 161 9.26 -2.67 -9.16
C GLU A 161 9.06 -1.67 -10.28
N VAL A 162 10.07 -0.83 -10.49
CA VAL A 162 10.06 0.21 -11.52
C VAL A 162 11.30 0.14 -12.40
N GLY A 163 11.21 0.73 -13.59
CA GLY A 163 12.34 0.82 -14.52
C GLY A 163 13.60 1.38 -13.84
N ARG A 164 14.72 0.66 -13.96
CA ARG A 164 15.94 0.90 -13.18
C ARG A 164 16.45 2.33 -13.25
N GLN A 165 16.64 2.95 -12.10
CA GLN A 165 17.21 4.28 -11.91
C GLN A 165 18.61 4.19 -11.30
N THR A 166 19.62 4.71 -11.98
CA THR A 166 21.03 4.65 -11.55
C THR A 166 21.51 5.92 -10.84
N LYS A 167 20.76 7.01 -10.96
CA LYS A 167 21.08 8.32 -10.40
C LYS A 167 20.54 8.45 -8.98
N PRO A 168 21.38 8.62 -7.94
CA PRO A 168 20.93 8.74 -6.56
C PRO A 168 19.87 9.85 -6.36
N GLU A 169 20.03 10.98 -7.04
CA GLU A 169 19.10 12.11 -6.97
C GLU A 169 17.70 11.76 -7.51
N LYS A 170 17.60 10.79 -8.43
CA LYS A 170 16.30 10.31 -8.94
C LYS A 170 15.61 9.37 -7.96
N LEU A 171 16.38 8.53 -7.26
CA LEU A 171 15.86 7.66 -6.21
C LEU A 171 15.34 8.49 -5.03
N GLU A 172 16.11 9.50 -4.61
CA GLU A 172 15.74 10.41 -3.53
C GLU A 172 14.48 11.22 -3.89
N ALA A 173 14.42 11.78 -5.10
CA ALA A 173 13.24 12.52 -5.57
C ALA A 173 11.98 11.63 -5.55
N LEU A 174 12.07 10.41 -6.09
CA LEU A 174 10.94 9.47 -6.07
C LEU A 174 10.49 9.15 -4.64
N GLN A 175 11.44 8.92 -3.72
CA GLN A 175 11.11 8.66 -2.32
C GLN A 175 10.40 9.86 -1.67
N GLN A 176 10.88 11.08 -1.91
CA GLN A 176 10.30 12.30 -1.34
C GLN A 176 8.89 12.57 -1.88
N ASP A 177 8.68 12.41 -3.18
CA ASP A 177 7.37 12.60 -3.80
C ASP A 177 6.36 11.51 -3.38
N LEU A 178 6.81 10.27 -3.20
CA LEU A 178 6.00 9.19 -2.62
C LEU A 178 5.61 9.49 -1.15
N LEU A 179 6.53 10.02 -0.35
CA LEU A 179 6.20 10.45 1.02
C LEU A 179 5.14 11.56 1.03
N ARG A 180 5.27 12.54 0.11
CA ARG A 180 4.32 13.63 -0.03
C ARG A 180 2.93 13.12 -0.42
N ILE A 181 2.81 12.30 -1.48
CA ILE A 181 1.50 11.82 -1.93
C ILE A 181 0.81 10.95 -0.87
N LEU A 182 1.56 10.11 -0.13
CA LEU A 182 0.96 9.32 0.96
C LEU A 182 0.48 10.18 2.12
N SER A 183 1.14 11.32 2.38
CA SER A 183 0.64 12.31 3.32
C SER A 183 -0.64 12.97 2.82
N ASP A 184 -0.69 13.35 1.54
CA ASP A 184 -1.88 13.96 0.93
C ASP A 184 -3.08 13.00 0.97
N VAL A 185 -2.87 11.72 0.65
CA VAL A 185 -3.91 10.66 0.75
C VAL A 185 -4.42 10.54 2.19
N ARG A 186 -3.52 10.55 3.18
CA ARG A 186 -3.94 10.49 4.59
C ARG A 186 -4.82 11.67 4.98
N SER A 187 -4.43 12.89 4.59
CA SER A 187 -5.24 14.07 4.86
C SER A 187 -6.65 13.94 4.27
N VAL A 188 -6.77 13.45 3.04
CA VAL A 188 -8.08 13.20 2.40
C VAL A 188 -8.90 12.16 3.17
N VAL A 189 -8.28 11.05 3.56
CA VAL A 189 -8.96 9.96 4.27
C VAL A 189 -9.42 10.38 5.67
N ASP A 190 -8.56 11.08 6.42
CA ASP A 190 -8.86 11.55 7.78
C ASP A 190 -9.96 12.63 7.75
N ASP A 191 -9.94 13.53 6.76
CA ASP A 191 -10.92 14.62 6.62
C ASP A 191 -12.22 14.20 5.94
N TRP A 192 -12.33 12.98 5.39
CA TRP A 192 -13.50 12.50 4.65
C TRP A 192 -14.82 12.75 5.39
N ARG A 193 -14.87 12.41 6.68
CA ARG A 193 -16.06 12.61 7.52
C ARG A 193 -16.38 14.08 7.71
N ALA A 194 -15.37 14.93 7.91
CA ALA A 194 -15.57 16.37 8.07
C ALA A 194 -16.11 17.00 6.77
N MET A 195 -15.55 16.63 5.62
CA MET A 195 -16.02 17.08 4.30
C MET A 195 -17.46 16.62 4.03
N THR A 196 -17.78 15.36 4.33
CA THR A 196 -19.14 14.82 4.17
C THR A 196 -20.15 15.52 5.09
N ASN A 197 -19.75 15.84 6.33
CA ASN A 197 -20.59 16.60 7.26
C ASN A 197 -20.84 18.03 6.78
N ALA A 198 -19.82 18.71 6.23
CA ALA A 198 -19.97 20.03 5.64
C ALA A 198 -20.94 20.02 4.44
N MET A 199 -20.86 19.00 3.59
CA MET A 199 -21.80 18.81 2.49
C MET A 199 -23.24 18.57 2.99
N ASN A 200 -23.42 17.72 4.01
CA ASN A 200 -24.74 17.50 4.62
C ASN A 200 -25.31 18.77 5.26
N ALA A 201 -24.47 19.58 5.90
CA ALA A 201 -24.89 20.90 6.42
C ALA A 201 -25.31 21.84 5.28
N THR A 202 -24.59 21.81 4.15
CA THR A 202 -24.95 22.57 2.94
C THR A 202 -26.29 22.12 2.37
N ILE A 203 -26.53 20.81 2.24
CA ILE A 203 -27.81 20.22 1.80
C ILE A 203 -28.97 20.72 2.70
N ALA A 204 -28.77 20.69 4.02
CA ALA A 204 -29.76 21.17 4.98
C ALA A 204 -30.01 22.68 4.86
N GLY A 205 -28.97 23.49 4.63
CA GLY A 205 -29.09 24.93 4.43
C GLY A 205 -29.85 25.28 3.14
N VAL A 206 -29.52 24.61 2.04
CA VAL A 206 -30.18 24.79 0.73
C VAL A 206 -31.66 24.46 0.80
N ALA A 207 -32.09 23.48 1.61
CA ALA A 207 -33.50 23.13 1.78
C ALA A 207 -34.40 24.30 2.25
N HIS A 208 -33.81 25.34 2.85
CA HIS A 208 -34.53 26.54 3.34
C HIS A 208 -34.44 27.73 2.37
N SER A 209 -33.77 27.56 1.22
CA SER A 209 -33.55 28.63 0.24
C SER A 209 -34.75 28.82 -0.70
N GLN A 210 -35.01 30.09 -1.08
CA GLN A 210 -36.04 30.46 -2.06
C GLN A 210 -35.48 30.63 -3.48
N LEU A 211 -34.23 30.23 -3.71
CA LEU A 211 -33.59 30.33 -5.03
C LEU A 211 -34.30 29.42 -6.05
N HIS A 212 -34.37 29.88 -7.30
CA HIS A 212 -34.84 29.04 -8.40
C HIS A 212 -33.91 27.83 -8.58
N GLY A 213 -34.47 26.63 -8.79
CA GLY A 213 -33.71 25.39 -8.97
C GLY A 213 -33.24 24.71 -7.69
N VAL A 214 -33.67 25.17 -6.51
CA VAL A 214 -33.24 24.63 -5.20
C VAL A 214 -33.45 23.12 -5.04
N VAL A 215 -34.53 22.56 -5.60
CA VAL A 215 -34.84 21.13 -5.53
C VAL A 215 -33.82 20.29 -6.32
N GLU A 216 -33.50 20.73 -7.53
CA GLU A 216 -32.51 20.06 -8.38
C GLU A 216 -31.11 20.15 -7.79
N ALA A 217 -30.72 21.34 -7.31
CA ALA A 217 -29.45 21.54 -6.64
C ALA A 217 -29.32 20.63 -5.40
N ARG A 218 -30.38 20.53 -4.58
CA ARG A 218 -30.43 19.62 -3.44
C ARG A 218 -30.24 18.16 -3.86
N HIS A 219 -31.01 17.67 -4.83
CA HIS A 219 -30.89 16.30 -5.32
C HIS A 219 -29.48 15.99 -5.85
N PHE A 220 -28.86 16.96 -6.54
CA PHE A 220 -27.49 16.81 -7.00
C PHE A 220 -26.51 16.66 -5.85
N LEU A 221 -26.60 17.51 -4.82
CA LEU A 221 -25.72 17.41 -3.64
C LEU A 221 -25.95 16.11 -2.84
N GLU A 222 -27.20 15.67 -2.69
CA GLU A 222 -27.53 14.37 -2.08
C GLU A 222 -26.93 13.21 -2.87
N TRP A 223 -27.00 13.26 -4.21
CA TRP A 223 -26.36 12.29 -5.08
C TRP A 223 -24.84 12.25 -4.90
N LEU A 224 -24.17 13.41 -4.81
CA LEU A 224 -22.72 13.47 -4.56
C LEU A 224 -22.32 12.78 -3.25
N VAL A 225 -23.07 12.99 -2.16
CA VAL A 225 -22.81 12.39 -0.84
C VAL A 225 -23.12 10.90 -0.79
N ASP A 226 -24.04 10.42 -1.62
CA ASP A 226 -24.43 9.01 -1.73
C ASP A 226 -23.39 8.16 -2.49
N ASN A 227 -22.10 8.37 -2.19
CA ASN A 227 -20.95 7.66 -2.77
C ASN A 227 -20.78 7.79 -4.29
N HIS A 228 -21.38 8.80 -4.93
CA HIS A 228 -21.17 9.07 -6.36
C HIS A 228 -20.03 10.06 -6.63
N PHE A 229 -19.42 10.62 -5.59
CA PHE A 229 -18.32 11.55 -5.70
C PHE A 229 -17.26 11.30 -4.61
N THR A 230 -15.99 11.41 -4.98
CA THR A 230 -14.87 11.35 -4.03
C THR A 230 -14.42 12.76 -3.67
N PHE A 231 -14.75 13.18 -2.45
CA PHE A 231 -14.24 14.43 -1.87
C PHE A 231 -12.74 14.33 -1.57
N LEU A 232 -11.95 15.20 -2.20
CA LEU A 232 -10.50 15.33 -1.97
C LEU A 232 -10.14 16.63 -1.21
N GLY A 233 -11.13 17.49 -0.97
CA GLY A 233 -10.94 18.76 -0.27
C GLY A 233 -12.24 19.54 -0.18
N TYR A 234 -12.34 20.41 0.81
CA TYR A 234 -13.46 21.33 1.01
C TYR A 234 -12.96 22.74 1.26
N ARG A 235 -13.64 23.73 0.67
CA ARG A 235 -13.38 25.15 0.93
C ARG A 235 -14.67 25.95 0.83
N GLU A 236 -14.90 26.77 1.84
CA GLU A 236 -16.03 27.69 1.93
C GLU A 236 -15.53 29.14 1.85
N TYR A 237 -16.37 30.03 1.32
CA TYR A 237 -16.03 31.44 1.18
C TYR A 237 -17.20 32.31 1.63
N ASP A 238 -16.91 33.30 2.47
CA ASP A 238 -17.81 34.39 2.75
C ASP A 238 -17.71 35.45 1.64
N LEU A 239 -18.84 35.73 0.99
CA LEU A 239 -18.93 36.84 0.04
C LEU A 239 -19.12 38.15 0.82
N ILE A 240 -18.04 38.88 1.03
CA ILE A 240 -18.06 40.22 1.63
C ILE A 240 -18.53 41.21 0.55
N GLN A 241 -19.62 41.93 0.82
CA GLN A 241 -20.11 43.05 0.00
C GLN A 241 -19.59 44.38 0.52
#